data_AF-A0A1E7WZT7-F1
#
_entry.id   AF-A0A1E7WZT7-F1
#
_cell.length_a   1.000
_cell.length_b   1.000
_cell.length_c   1.000
_cell.angle_alpha   90.00
_cell.angle_beta   90.00
_cell.angle_gamma   90.00
#
_symmetry.space_group_name_H-M   'P 1'
#
loop_
_entity.id
_entity.type
_entity.pdbx_description
1 polymer ?
#
loop_
_entity_poly.entity_id
_entity_poly.type
_entity_poly.pdbx_seq_one_letter_code
_entity_poly.pdbx_strand_id
1 'polypeptide(L)'
;MWPFKKNQSIDNLNPNTDKWSVLQGSADDGPMLIRINTSAQNWAQHPSLNIRVGFAVPLNQPNPGGLPDASENLVLNQLEDVISGYMSASGPAIHALSITTGTFKEFVFYMQNSDAIPGIHQTLQTEITSHDVQCMAEHDPEWDVYKSFTH
;
A
#
# COMPACT_ATOMS: atom_id res chain seq x y z
N MET A 1 -12.27 32.81 1.82
CA MET A 1 -13.40 31.87 1.63
C MET A 1 -12.81 30.55 1.17
N TRP A 2 -12.82 29.55 2.05
CA TRP A 2 -12.28 28.21 1.80
C TRP A 2 -13.21 27.46 0.83
N PRO A 3 -12.73 26.81 -0.24
CA PRO A 3 -13.61 26.03 -1.08
C PRO A 3 -13.84 24.67 -0.40
N PHE A 4 -15.10 24.31 -0.21
CA PHE A 4 -15.47 22.93 0.12
C PHE A 4 -14.97 22.04 -1.03
N LYS A 5 -13.98 21.18 -0.78
CA LYS A 5 -13.80 19.97 -1.60
C LYS A 5 -15.16 19.27 -1.54
N LYS A 6 -15.85 19.15 -2.68
CA LYS A 6 -17.06 18.32 -2.77
C LYS A 6 -16.70 16.96 -2.18
N ASN A 7 -17.38 16.54 -1.10
CA ASN A 7 -17.30 15.16 -0.63
C ASN A 7 -17.79 14.28 -1.79
N GLN A 8 -16.86 13.78 -2.61
CA GLN A 8 -17.17 12.80 -3.64
C GLN A 8 -17.64 11.53 -2.94
N SER A 9 -18.69 10.87 -3.44
CA SER A 9 -19.12 9.61 -2.82
C SER A 9 -18.00 8.58 -2.93
N ILE A 10 -17.80 7.80 -1.86
CA ILE A 10 -16.89 6.66 -1.84
C ILE A 10 -17.24 5.63 -2.92
N ASP A 11 -18.50 5.57 -3.35
CA ASP A 11 -18.97 4.69 -4.43
C ASP A 11 -18.36 5.04 -5.80
N ASN A 12 -17.78 6.24 -5.96
CA ASN A 12 -17.09 6.62 -7.19
C ASN A 12 -15.64 6.14 -7.22
N LEU A 13 -15.18 5.43 -6.18
CA LEU A 13 -13.84 4.90 -6.13
C LEU A 13 -13.67 3.83 -7.22
N ASN A 14 -12.70 4.06 -8.12
CA ASN A 14 -12.42 3.14 -9.22
C ASN A 14 -10.91 2.92 -9.38
N PRO A 15 -10.40 1.77 -8.89
CA PRO A 15 -8.99 1.42 -9.01
C PRO A 15 -8.47 1.38 -10.46
N ASN A 16 -9.35 1.17 -11.45
CA ASN A 16 -8.94 1.14 -12.87
C ASN A 16 -8.50 2.51 -13.42
N THR A 17 -8.68 3.59 -12.65
CA THR A 17 -8.25 4.94 -13.03
C THR A 17 -6.93 5.35 -12.37
N ASP A 18 -6.29 4.42 -11.65
CA ASP A 18 -5.07 4.68 -10.91
C ASP A 18 -3.92 5.08 -11.83
N LYS A 19 -3.22 6.15 -11.46
CA LYS A 19 -2.04 6.67 -12.13
C LYS A 19 -0.83 6.55 -11.22
N TRP A 20 0.15 5.77 -11.64
CA TRP A 20 1.32 5.48 -10.84
C TRP A 20 2.54 6.28 -11.29
N SER A 21 3.39 6.63 -10.34
CA SER A 21 4.71 7.20 -10.56
C SER A 21 5.74 6.50 -9.67
N VAL A 22 7.02 6.62 -10.02
CA VAL A 22 8.12 6.03 -9.25
C VAL A 22 8.99 7.16 -8.69
N LEU A 23 9.24 7.12 -7.39
CA LEU A 23 10.19 7.96 -6.68
C LEU A 23 11.37 7.08 -6.24
N GLN A 24 12.56 7.66 -6.23
CA GLN A 24 13.77 7.00 -5.74
C GLN A 24 14.37 7.85 -4.63
N GLY A 25 14.87 7.19 -3.58
CA GLY A 25 15.51 7.82 -2.45
C GLY A 25 16.43 6.86 -1.70
N SER A 26 16.77 7.23 -0.48
CA SER A 26 17.57 6.42 0.44
C SER A 26 17.00 6.53 1.83
N ALA A 27 17.00 5.43 2.56
CA ALA A 27 16.73 5.33 3.98
C ALA A 27 17.99 4.83 4.71
N ASP A 28 17.94 4.76 6.04
CA ASP A 28 19.08 4.32 6.86
C ASP A 28 19.53 2.88 6.52
N ASP A 29 18.62 2.04 6.00
CA ASP A 29 18.84 0.65 5.63
C ASP A 29 19.22 0.43 4.15
N GLY A 30 19.35 1.50 3.35
CA GLY A 30 19.78 1.42 1.95
C GLY A 30 18.93 2.24 0.98
N PRO A 31 18.97 1.92 -0.32
CA PRO A 31 18.12 2.60 -1.29
C PRO A 31 16.65 2.28 -1.06
N MET A 32 15.82 3.24 -1.41
CA MET A 32 14.37 3.14 -1.31
C MET A 32 13.73 3.47 -2.66
N LEU A 33 12.81 2.62 -3.10
CA LEU A 33 11.98 2.84 -4.27
C LEU A 33 10.52 2.92 -3.83
N ILE A 34 9.81 3.95 -4.28
CA ILE A 34 8.40 4.14 -3.95
C ILE A 34 7.61 4.22 -5.23
N ARG A 35 6.69 3.27 -5.42
CA ARG A 35 5.60 3.42 -6.37
C ARG A 35 4.47 4.16 -5.67
N ILE A 36 4.06 5.29 -6.22
CA ILE A 36 3.00 6.13 -5.65
C ILE A 36 1.81 6.24 -6.61
N ASN A 37 0.62 5.97 -6.10
CA ASN A 37 -0.62 6.23 -6.81
C ASN A 37 -0.94 7.73 -6.75
N THR A 38 -0.54 8.47 -7.77
CA THR A 38 -0.73 9.93 -7.86
C THR A 38 -2.19 10.35 -7.94
N SER A 39 -3.09 9.49 -8.42
CA SER A 39 -4.54 9.76 -8.39
C SER A 39 -5.16 9.57 -7.01
N ALA A 40 -4.50 8.88 -6.07
CA ALA A 40 -4.98 8.74 -4.71
C ALA A 40 -5.07 10.08 -3.98
N GLN A 41 -4.31 11.10 -4.40
CA GLN A 41 -4.42 12.48 -3.90
C GLN A 41 -5.84 13.08 -4.05
N ASN A 42 -6.62 12.61 -5.02
CA ASN A 42 -8.02 13.02 -5.19
C ASN A 42 -8.90 12.54 -4.02
N TRP A 43 -8.49 11.48 -3.33
CA TRP A 43 -9.18 10.81 -2.24
C TRP A 43 -8.53 11.06 -0.87
N ALA A 44 -7.34 11.64 -0.83
CA ALA A 44 -6.62 11.90 0.41
C ALA A 44 -7.48 12.72 1.39
N GLN A 45 -7.49 12.28 2.66
CA GLN A 45 -8.33 12.81 3.75
C GLN A 45 -9.84 12.65 3.54
N HIS A 46 -10.29 11.77 2.65
CA HIS A 46 -11.71 11.45 2.54
C HIS A 46 -12.19 10.83 3.88
N PRO A 47 -13.31 11.27 4.47
CA PRO A 47 -13.73 10.81 5.80
C PRO A 47 -13.93 9.30 5.93
N SER A 48 -14.32 8.64 4.83
CA SER A 48 -14.49 7.19 4.76
C SER A 48 -13.20 6.42 4.43
N LEU A 49 -12.05 7.06 4.33
CA LEU A 49 -10.76 6.41 4.04
C LEU A 49 -9.74 6.81 5.09
N ASN A 50 -10.06 6.57 6.36
CA ASN A 50 -9.30 7.07 7.50
C ASN A 50 -8.48 5.98 8.21
N ILE A 51 -8.45 4.77 7.67
CA ILE A 51 -7.64 3.67 8.19
C ILE A 51 -6.56 3.35 7.16
N ARG A 52 -5.31 3.43 7.59
CA ARG A 52 -4.14 2.97 6.86
C ARG A 52 -3.90 1.50 7.18
N VAL A 53 -3.73 0.69 6.16
CA VAL A 53 -3.34 -0.71 6.30
C VAL A 53 -2.02 -0.92 5.57
N GLY A 54 -1.03 -1.47 6.26
CA GLY A 54 0.27 -1.82 5.70
C GLY A 54 0.44 -3.33 5.68
N PHE A 55 0.82 -3.88 4.51
CA PHE A 55 1.31 -5.26 4.39
C PHE A 55 2.79 -5.23 4.08
N ALA A 56 3.63 -5.52 5.08
CA ALA A 56 5.08 -5.56 4.94
C ALA A 56 5.54 -7.00 4.67
N VAL A 57 6.36 -7.17 3.63
CA VAL A 57 6.91 -8.45 3.19
C VAL A 57 8.44 -8.33 3.24
N PRO A 58 9.10 -8.90 4.26
CA PRO A 58 10.56 -8.94 4.31
C PRO A 58 11.15 -9.60 3.07
N LEU A 59 12.27 -9.05 2.59
CA LEU A 59 13.02 -9.64 1.49
C LEU A 59 13.78 -10.87 1.98
N ASN A 60 13.71 -11.97 1.22
CA ASN A 60 14.47 -13.18 1.48
C ASN A 60 15.93 -13.02 1.04
N GLN A 61 16.18 -12.40 -0.12
CA GLN A 61 17.52 -12.27 -0.71
C GLN A 61 17.71 -10.91 -1.40
N PRO A 62 17.88 -9.81 -0.63
CA PRO A 62 18.23 -8.52 -1.22
C PRO A 62 19.53 -8.64 -2.02
N ASN A 63 19.54 -8.07 -3.22
CA ASN A 63 20.70 -8.00 -4.10
C ASN A 63 21.81 -7.11 -3.48
N PRO A 64 23.04 -7.07 -4.03
CA PRO A 64 24.12 -6.23 -3.48
C PRO A 64 23.80 -4.73 -3.40
N GLY A 65 22.82 -4.26 -4.16
CA GLY A 65 22.28 -2.91 -4.11
C GLY A 65 21.15 -2.73 -3.10
N GLY A 66 20.82 -3.72 -2.27
CA GLY A 66 19.78 -3.61 -1.26
C GLY A 66 18.37 -3.48 -1.85
N LEU A 67 18.05 -4.22 -2.91
CA LEU A 67 16.70 -4.30 -3.49
C LEU A 67 16.42 -5.77 -3.84
N PRO A 68 15.15 -6.20 -4.00
CA PRO A 68 14.87 -7.55 -4.47
C PRO A 68 15.53 -7.80 -5.83
N ASP A 69 15.92 -9.04 -6.09
CA ASP A 69 16.34 -9.44 -7.43
C ASP A 69 15.13 -9.60 -8.38
N ALA A 70 15.40 -9.88 -9.65
CA ALA A 70 14.33 -10.00 -10.64
C ALA A 70 13.34 -11.14 -10.33
N SER A 71 13.81 -12.27 -9.79
CA SER A 71 12.97 -13.41 -9.44
C SER A 71 12.09 -13.13 -8.22
N GLU A 72 12.67 -12.56 -7.17
CA GLU A 72 11.95 -12.17 -5.97
C GLU A 72 10.94 -11.07 -6.27
N ASN A 73 11.30 -10.09 -7.09
CA ASN A 73 10.37 -9.03 -7.49
C ASN A 73 9.16 -9.56 -8.28
N LEU A 74 9.31 -10.63 -9.06
CA LEU A 74 8.16 -11.29 -9.71
C LEU A 74 7.21 -11.90 -8.67
N VAL A 75 7.73 -12.54 -7.62
CA VAL A 75 6.92 -13.09 -6.53
C VAL A 75 6.24 -11.97 -5.75
N LEU A 76 6.98 -10.90 -5.41
CA LEU A 76 6.43 -9.74 -4.71
C LEU A 76 5.31 -9.04 -5.52
N ASN A 77 5.38 -9.03 -6.84
CA ASN A 77 4.30 -8.50 -7.69
C ASN A 77 3.07 -9.41 -7.66
N GLN A 78 3.24 -10.74 -7.64
CA GLN A 78 2.10 -11.65 -7.47
C GLN A 78 1.45 -11.48 -6.10
N LEU A 79 2.25 -11.25 -5.06
CA LEU A 79 1.74 -10.93 -3.72
C LEU A 79 0.96 -9.61 -3.71
N GLU A 80 1.46 -8.58 -4.40
CA GLU A 80 0.76 -7.30 -4.59
C GLU A 80 -0.63 -7.51 -5.19
N ASP A 81 -0.74 -8.34 -6.24
CA ASP A 81 -2.01 -8.65 -6.90
C ASP A 81 -2.98 -9.41 -5.99
N VAL A 82 -2.49 -10.42 -5.27
CA VAL A 82 -3.30 -11.22 -4.31
C VAL A 82 -3.82 -10.34 -3.18
N ILE A 83 -2.95 -9.54 -2.55
CA ILE A 83 -3.33 -8.62 -1.48
C ILE A 83 -4.35 -7.61 -2.00
N SER A 84 -4.11 -7.02 -3.18
CA SER A 84 -5.04 -6.06 -3.79
C SER A 84 -6.42 -6.68 -4.06
N GLY A 85 -6.46 -7.96 -4.43
CA GLY A 85 -7.70 -8.73 -4.59
C GLY A 85 -8.48 -8.85 -3.29
N TYR A 86 -7.82 -9.25 -2.21
CA TYR A 86 -8.44 -9.32 -0.87
C TYR A 86 -8.94 -7.97 -0.39
N MET A 87 -8.13 -6.92 -0.55
CA MET A 87 -8.49 -5.56 -0.16
C MET A 87 -9.72 -5.07 -0.92
N SER A 88 -9.77 -5.28 -2.25
CA SER A 88 -10.91 -4.90 -3.09
C SER A 88 -12.19 -5.67 -2.72
N ALA A 89 -12.07 -6.94 -2.34
CA ALA A 89 -13.22 -7.74 -1.91
C ALA A 89 -13.75 -7.34 -0.52
N SER A 90 -12.92 -6.73 0.32
CA SER A 90 -13.28 -6.30 1.68
C SER A 90 -14.10 -5.00 1.72
N GLY A 91 -14.07 -4.22 0.65
CA GLY A 91 -14.78 -2.95 0.54
C GLY A 91 -13.98 -1.87 -0.18
N PRO A 92 -14.42 -0.60 -0.15
CA PRO A 92 -13.68 0.51 -0.74
C PRO A 92 -12.29 0.66 -0.11
N ALA A 93 -11.26 0.45 -0.93
CA ALA A 93 -9.86 0.56 -0.54
C ALA A 93 -9.03 1.16 -1.68
N ILE A 94 -8.01 1.93 -1.34
CA ILE A 94 -7.06 2.54 -2.28
C ILE A 94 -5.68 2.00 -2.00
N HIS A 95 -5.06 1.34 -2.97
CA HIS A 95 -3.63 1.08 -2.94
C HIS A 95 -2.90 2.40 -3.23
N ALA A 96 -2.29 2.96 -2.19
CA ALA A 96 -1.73 4.31 -2.24
C ALA A 96 -0.21 4.29 -2.51
N LEU A 97 0.51 3.34 -1.91
CA LEU A 97 1.96 3.22 -2.04
C LEU A 97 2.39 1.76 -2.13
N SER A 98 3.44 1.50 -2.90
CA SER A 98 4.30 0.33 -2.71
C SER A 98 5.71 0.82 -2.42
N ILE A 99 6.19 0.59 -1.20
CA ILE A 99 7.49 1.04 -0.70
C ILE A 99 8.42 -0.17 -0.73
N THR A 100 9.59 -0.04 -1.34
CA THR A 100 10.63 -1.09 -1.36
C THR A 100 11.89 -0.50 -0.73
N THR A 101 12.38 -1.13 0.33
CA THR A 101 13.65 -0.82 0.99
C THR A 101 14.64 -1.96 0.78
N GLY A 102 15.81 -1.89 1.43
CA GLY A 102 16.76 -3.00 1.48
C GLY A 102 16.33 -4.18 2.34
N THR A 103 15.24 -4.04 3.09
CA THR A 103 14.81 -5.03 4.07
C THR A 103 13.42 -5.58 3.79
N PHE A 104 12.51 -4.79 3.20
CA PHE A 104 11.15 -5.24 2.92
C PHE A 104 10.53 -4.52 1.71
N LYS A 105 9.42 -5.09 1.22
CA LYS A 105 8.44 -4.36 0.39
C LYS A 105 7.14 -4.22 1.18
N GLU A 106 6.62 -3.00 1.31
CA GLU A 106 5.36 -2.69 1.97
C GLU A 106 4.32 -2.19 0.98
N PHE A 107 3.11 -2.75 1.06
CA PHE A 107 1.94 -2.29 0.31
C PHE A 107 1.00 -1.52 1.25
N VAL A 108 0.79 -0.24 0.96
CA VAL A 108 0.03 0.67 1.82
C VAL A 108 -1.32 0.97 1.18
N PHE A 109 -2.38 0.66 1.92
CA PHE A 109 -3.75 0.89 1.53
C PHE A 109 -4.44 1.88 2.47
N TYR A 110 -5.41 2.63 1.95
CA TYR A 110 -6.38 3.37 2.78
C TYR A 110 -7.77 2.81 2.55
N MET A 111 -8.52 2.59 3.62
CA MET A 111 -9.84 1.95 3.55
C MET A 111 -10.81 2.48 4.60
N GLN A 112 -12.07 2.08 4.44
CA GLN A 112 -13.16 2.49 5.33
C GLN A 112 -13.26 1.70 6.63
N ASN A 113 -12.95 0.40 6.60
CA ASN A 113 -13.12 -0.50 7.73
C ASN A 113 -12.04 -1.58 7.73
N SER A 114 -11.35 -1.78 8.85
CA SER A 114 -10.31 -2.81 9.00
C SER A 114 -10.79 -4.13 9.61
N ASP A 115 -12.09 -4.34 9.83
CA ASP A 115 -12.63 -5.56 10.47
C ASP A 115 -12.21 -6.86 9.77
N ALA A 116 -12.06 -6.82 8.44
CA ALA A 116 -11.65 -7.98 7.64
C ALA A 116 -10.13 -8.25 7.69
N ILE A 117 -9.31 -7.29 8.14
CA ILE A 117 -7.85 -7.36 8.04
C ILE A 117 -7.23 -8.52 8.82
N PRO A 118 -7.63 -8.83 10.08
CA PRO A 118 -7.11 -10.00 10.77
C PRO A 118 -7.34 -11.31 10.02
N GLY A 119 -8.53 -11.46 9.41
CA GLY A 119 -8.87 -12.65 8.61
C GLY A 119 -8.08 -12.72 7.30
N ILE A 120 -7.93 -11.59 6.61
CA ILE A 120 -7.09 -11.50 5.40
C ILE A 120 -5.64 -11.84 5.74
N HIS A 121 -5.10 -11.28 6.83
CA HIS A 121 -3.73 -11.56 7.27
C HIS A 121 -3.51 -13.04 7.58
N GLN A 122 -4.43 -13.68 8.31
CA GLN A 122 -4.36 -15.12 8.59
C GLN A 122 -4.41 -15.97 7.31
N THR A 123 -5.27 -15.61 6.36
CA THR A 123 -5.34 -16.30 5.05
C THR A 123 -4.03 -16.14 4.28
N LEU A 124 -3.49 -14.91 4.20
CA LEU A 124 -2.21 -14.64 3.54
C LEU A 124 -1.08 -15.46 4.17
N GLN A 125 -0.99 -15.54 5.50
CA GLN A 125 0.01 -16.36 6.19
C GLN A 125 -0.12 -17.87 5.91
N THR A 126 -1.32 -18.34 5.56
CA THR A 126 -1.57 -19.76 5.25
C THR A 126 -1.29 -20.08 3.79
N GLU A 127 -1.67 -19.20 2.86
CA GLU A 127 -1.54 -19.41 1.42
C GLU A 127 -0.13 -19.08 0.91
N ILE A 128 0.52 -18.09 1.51
CA ILE A 128 1.84 -17.61 1.09
C ILE A 128 2.89 -18.22 2.00
N THR A 129 3.54 -19.26 1.49
CA THR A 129 4.64 -19.94 2.21
C THR A 129 6.02 -19.46 1.77
N SER A 130 6.11 -18.62 0.74
CA SER A 130 7.38 -18.15 0.17
C SER A 130 7.98 -16.97 0.92
N HIS A 131 7.15 -16.18 1.62
CA HIS A 131 7.56 -14.98 2.37
C HIS A 131 6.74 -14.88 3.65
N ASP A 132 7.31 -14.24 4.68
CA ASP A 132 6.53 -13.78 5.82
C ASP A 132 5.72 -12.54 5.40
N VAL A 133 4.43 -12.52 5.72
CA VAL A 133 3.57 -11.35 5.49
C VAL A 133 3.19 -10.80 6.84
N GLN A 134 3.61 -9.56 7.10
CA GLN A 134 3.29 -8.81 8.29
C GLN A 134 2.19 -7.80 7.97
N CYS A 135 1.33 -7.50 8.94
CA CYS A 135 0.19 -6.61 8.74
C CYS A 135 0.04 -5.63 9.90
N MET A 136 -0.29 -4.38 9.57
CA MET A 136 -0.74 -3.37 10.52
C MET A 136 -1.98 -2.66 10.00
N ALA A 137 -2.82 -2.17 10.92
CA ALA A 137 -3.91 -1.26 10.62
C ALA A 137 -3.91 -0.13 11.66
N GLU A 138 -3.88 1.11 11.19
CA GLU A 138 -3.81 2.30 12.03
C GLU A 138 -4.80 3.36 11.57
N HIS A 139 -5.33 4.13 12.53
CA HIS A 139 -6.16 5.28 12.21
C HIS A 139 -5.26 6.42 11.72
N ASP A 140 -5.39 6.78 10.44
CA ASP A 140 -4.63 7.83 9.74
C ASP A 140 -5.59 8.66 8.86
N PRO A 141 -6.45 9.49 9.48
CA PRO A 141 -7.41 10.32 8.75
C PRO A 141 -6.73 11.40 7.91
N GLU A 142 -5.51 11.78 8.27
CA GLU A 142 -4.75 12.83 7.59
C GLU A 142 -3.92 12.29 6.42
N TRP A 143 -3.80 10.96 6.28
CA TRP A 143 -2.98 10.32 5.26
C TRP A 143 -1.51 10.75 5.35
N ASP A 144 -0.98 10.83 6.57
CA ASP A 144 0.35 11.38 6.83
C ASP A 144 1.44 10.59 6.08
N VAL A 145 1.30 9.26 5.99
CA VAL A 145 2.25 8.39 5.28
C VAL A 145 2.19 8.58 3.78
N TYR A 146 1.01 8.81 3.20
CA TYR A 146 0.92 9.10 1.77
C TYR A 146 1.49 10.49 1.47
N LYS A 147 1.16 11.47 2.32
CA LYS A 147 1.58 12.85 2.16
C LYS A 147 3.08 13.02 2.24
N SER A 148 3.81 12.23 3.04
CA SER A 148 5.28 12.31 3.11
C SER A 148 6.00 12.12 1.78
N PHE A 149 5.29 11.68 0.74
CA PHE A 149 5.83 11.45 -0.60
C PHE A 149 5.14 12.25 -1.73
N THR A 150 4.18 13.15 -1.43
CA THR A 150 3.43 13.94 -2.44
C THR A 150 3.66 15.44 -2.41
N HIS A 151 4.81 15.89 -1.89
CA HIS A 151 5.16 17.31 -1.76
C HIS A 151 5.42 18.00 -3.11
#